data_AF-K1R4Y4-F1
#
_entry.id   AF-K1R4Y4-F1
#
_cell.length_a   1.000
_cell.length_b   1.000
_cell.length_c   1.000
_cell.angle_alpha   90.00
_cell.angle_beta   90.00
_cell.angle_gamma   90.00
#
_symmetry.space_group_name_H-M   'P 1'
#
loop_
_entity.id
_entity.type
_entity.pdbx_description
1 polymer ?
#
loop_
_entity_poly.entity_id
_entity_poly.type
_entity_poly.pdbx_seq_one_letter_code
_entity_poly.pdbx_strand_id
1 'polypeptide(L)' 'HVNVNGKPARASYDVKEGDVIEITFGQKVTKYQVLNVTEYATKESASSMYKEL' A
#
# COMPACT_ATOMS: atom_id res chain seq x y z
N HIS A 1 -6.34 -8.45 6.45
CA HIS A 1 -6.03 -9.17 5.19
C HIS A 1 -5.44 -8.16 4.22
N VAL A 2 -4.40 -8.51 3.45
CA VAL A 2 -3.73 -7.57 2.53
C VAL A 2 -3.77 -8.16 1.13
N ASN A 3 -4.36 -7.41 0.21
CA ASN A 3 -4.39 -7.72 -1.22
C ASN A 3 -3.59 -6.66 -1.95
N VAL A 4 -2.82 -7.06 -2.97
CA VAL A 4 -2.16 -6.16 -3.91
C VAL A 4 -2.69 -6.46 -5.30
N ASN A 5 -3.21 -5.44 -5.98
CA ASN A 5 -3.85 -5.56 -7.30
C ASN A 5 -4.92 -6.65 -7.37
N GLY A 6 -5.71 -6.80 -6.30
CA GLY A 6 -6.79 -7.78 -6.21
C GLY A 6 -6.34 -9.23 -5.93
N LYS A 7 -5.06 -9.47 -5.64
CA LYS A 7 -4.52 -10.79 -5.26
C LYS A 7 -3.99 -10.76 -3.82
N PRO A 8 -4.16 -11.83 -3.03
CA PRO A 8 -3.59 -11.92 -1.69
C PRO A 8 -2.06 -11.80 -1.75
N ALA A 9 -1.51 -10.80 -1.06
CA ALA A 9 -0.07 -10.58 -1.03
C ALA A 9 0.57 -11.27 0.17
N ARG A 10 1.76 -11.84 -0.04
CA ARG A 10 2.60 -12.34 1.05
C ARG A 10 3.39 -11.19 1.66
N ALA A 11 3.81 -11.34 2.92
CA ALA A 11 4.61 -10.34 3.61
C ALA A 11 5.98 -10.06 2.94
N SER A 12 6.47 -11.00 2.12
CA SER A 12 7.70 -10.86 1.33
C SER A 12 7.46 -10.25 -0.06
N TYR A 13 6.27 -9.72 -0.34
CA TYR A 13 5.98 -9.14 -1.64
C TYR A 13 6.68 -7.79 -1.79
N ASP A 14 7.46 -7.67 -2.85
CA ASP A 14 8.14 -6.43 -3.22
C ASP A 14 7.13 -5.51 -3.91
N VAL A 15 6.70 -4.46 -3.20
CA VAL A 15 5.71 -3.49 -3.69
C VAL A 15 6.32 -2.54 -4.71
N LYS A 16 5.56 -2.20 -5.74
CA LYS A 16 6.01 -1.28 -6.80
C LYS A 16 5.15 -0.02 -6.86
N GLU A 17 5.73 1.03 -7.40
CA GLU A 17 5.00 2.26 -7.72
C GLU A 17 3.84 1.95 -8.66
N GLY A 18 2.65 2.45 -8.35
CA GLY A 18 1.41 2.18 -9.07
C GLY A 18 0.60 1.01 -8.53
N ASP A 19 1.13 0.18 -7.62
CA ASP A 19 0.37 -0.91 -7.03
C ASP A 19 -0.80 -0.38 -6.18
N VAL A 20 -1.93 -1.08 -6.25
CA VAL A 20 -3.10 -0.82 -5.41
C VAL A 20 -3.14 -1.85 -4.29
N ILE A 21 -2.87 -1.38 -3.07
CA ILE A 21 -2.91 -2.16 -1.85
C ILE A 21 -4.29 -1.99 -1.22
N GLU A 22 -4.99 -3.09 -1.06
CA GLU A 22 -6.24 -3.15 -0.31
C GLU A 22 -5.96 -3.80 1.04
N ILE A 23 -6.28 -3.08 2.12
CA ILE A 23 -6.10 -3.54 3.48
C ILE A 23 -7.47 -3.69 4.13
N THR A 24 -7.76 -4.89 4.60
CA THR A 24 -8.96 -5.18 5.37
C THR A 24 -8.61 -5.22 6.85
N PHE A 25 -9.14 -4.24 7.60
CA PHE A 25 -9.07 -4.14 9.06
C PHE A 25 -10.46 -4.39 9.66
N GLY A 26 -10.70 -5.61 10.15
CA GLY A 26 -12.01 -6.02 10.64
C GLY A 26 -13.05 -6.01 9.52
N GLN A 27 -14.06 -5.15 9.62
CA GLN A 27 -15.07 -4.94 8.58
C GLN A 27 -14.73 -3.77 7.63
N LYS A 28 -13.71 -2.96 7.96
CA LYS A 28 -13.31 -1.82 7.14
C LYS A 28 -12.32 -2.28 6.07
N VAL A 29 -12.64 -2.00 4.82
CA VAL A 29 -11.72 -2.17 3.68
C VAL A 29 -11.24 -0.79 3.27
N THR A 30 -9.94 -0.57 3.31
CA THR A 30 -9.30 0.65 2.80
C THR A 30 -8.40 0.30 1.62
N LYS A 31 -8.38 1.19 0.63
CA LYS A 31 -7.56 1.05 -0.57
C LYS A 31 -6.56 2.19 -0.63
N TYR A 32 -5.34 1.84 -0.97
CA TYR A 32 -4.24 2.78 -1.13
C TYR A 32 -3.51 2.48 -2.42
N GLN A 33 -3.19 3.50 -3.19
CA GLN A 33 -2.31 3.41 -4.33
C GLN A 33 -0.90 3.84 -3.92
N VAL A 34 0.10 3.02 -4.22
CA VAL A 34 1.51 3.34 -4.04
C VAL A 34 1.89 4.36 -5.11
N LEU A 35 2.33 5.55 -4.69
CA LEU A 35 2.81 6.59 -5.58
C LEU A 35 4.33 6.55 -5.74
N ASN A 36 5.03 6.25 -4.64
CA ASN A 36 6.48 6.26 -4.62
C ASN A 36 7.03 5.25 -3.60
N VAL A 37 8.05 4.50 -3.98
CA VAL A 37 8.72 3.52 -3.11
C VAL A 37 10.16 3.97 -2.88
N THR A 38 10.48 4.33 -1.64
CA THR A 38 11.83 4.76 -1.25
C THR A 38 12.30 3.97 -0.04
N GLU A 39 13.59 3.67 0.04
CA GLU A 39 14.19 3.06 1.25
C GLU A 39 14.16 4.01 2.47
N TYR A 40 14.05 5.32 2.25
CA TYR A 40 14.00 6.35 3.28
C TYR A 40 12.63 7.01 3.41
N ALA A 41 11.69 6.31 4.05
CA ALA A 41 10.39 6.86 4.40
C ALA A 41 10.46 7.61 5.74
N THR A 42 10.44 8.94 5.73
CA THR A 42 10.25 9.74 6.95
C THR A 42 8.76 9.98 7.18
N LYS A 43 8.36 10.33 8.39
CA LYS A 43 6.95 10.65 8.71
C LYS A 43 6.39 11.76 7.82
N GLU A 44 7.25 12.70 7.43
CA GLU A 44 6.90 13.82 6.55
C GLU A 44 6.74 13.38 5.09
N SER A 45 7.60 12.50 4.58
CA SER A 45 7.52 12.03 3.19
C SER A 45 6.45 10.95 2.97
N ALA A 46 6.10 10.19 4.02
CA ALA A 46 5.16 9.06 3.92
C ALA A 46 3.83 9.43 3.28
N SER A 47 3.27 10.60 3.61
CA SER A 47 1.98 11.05 3.05
C SER A 47 2.02 11.29 1.54
N SER A 48 3.21 11.51 0.96
CA SER A 48 3.43 11.69 -0.48
C SER A 48 3.70 10.38 -1.20
N MET A 49 3.96 9.29 -0.46
CA MET A 49 4.32 7.98 -1.01
C MET A 49 3.12 7.12 -1.34
N TYR A 50 1.95 7.43 -0.80
CA TYR A 50 0.71 6.69 -1.05
C TYR A 50 -0.50 7.63 -1.13
N LYS A 51 -1.56 7.17 -1.77
CA LYS A 51 -2.83 7.89 -1.91
C LYS A 51 -3.99 6.99 -1.53
N GLU A 52 -4.87 7.45 -0.65
CA GLU A 52 -6.13 6.76 -0.36
C GLU A 52 -7.08 6.82 -1.58
N LEU A 53 -7.70 5.69 -1.91
CA LEU A 53 -8.69 5.52 -2.97
C LEU A 53 -10.09 5.28 -2.41
#